data_AF-A0A9P0IUR8-F1
#
_entry.id   AF-A0A9P0IUR8-F1
#
_cell.length_a   1.000
_cell.length_b   1.000
_cell.length_c   1.000
_cell.angle_alpha   90.00
_cell.angle_beta   90.00
_cell.angle_gamma   90.00
#
_symmetry.space_group_name_H-M   'P 1'
#
loop_
_entity.id
_entity.type
_entity.pdbx_description
1 polymer ?
#
loop_
_entity_poly.entity_id
_entity_poly.type
_entity_poly.pdbx_seq_one_letter_code
_entity_poly.pdbx_strand_id
1 'polypeptide(L)'
;MIKKRSKNLGFNLHKNKNNPYLYYTDSYFNSIKRIVRGALLAITRPVLCTAIINQCSIDEKDFFTVFENLLAEKQIPGTLTDRIGNSCTYVPNIHTKTLNNWVMNFYINNNYLDYEAMNSVGITDPISYISRMQIGKELIALTTCSVGPKILDDISAAIEECISSGTWIDIMDFVPVVFDSKDGVLVLEYLLKKNKISKGFQIFDDTALVTDKFIEIQSERIINTLDTKVKKIIDSGEYASALINWKIQKKLAEDKNPELSRKEERKKKTGGKHGGGTQGRETKIKAVKKKYGQKSKQHDYDSDEEDNKEVTSEQFLIEIVNTDEIRENLENEETFKDVDEEKNSLIEKIVLYLYPILNQEALKRSQEMYDQIMANRMGDRRKVHQNFRDKLLLLLSDLHQYIKGIQKFDSVETQGQLTSFLLKSVGGEIVEIVKCYVAQNKEHNSESKSNQFDKQVEDAIEKLQKSLTSKLIDDFHEAVDELLSSVDVVQKKNDRKKEREHLQNNRQLLLKSLSEIEDDSAQVLLIATQILFQSITQTMIKVSGKFVSVLLGFLQKHLSDQDFSVLQNYHDLVVQLLKTDDPEEKNNIKSKLEEMTCDVKNLVINFKKS
;
A
#
# COMPACT_ATOMS: atom_id res chain seq x y z
N MET A 1 -75.16 76.03 -22.02
CA MET A 1 -75.23 77.27 -21.21
C MET A 1 -73.96 77.60 -20.44
N ILE A 2 -73.28 76.65 -19.77
CA ILE A 2 -72.11 76.96 -18.91
C ILE A 2 -70.87 77.44 -19.69
N LYS A 3 -70.57 76.87 -20.87
CA LYS A 3 -69.54 77.40 -21.81
C LYS A 3 -69.82 78.84 -22.29
N LYS A 4 -71.07 79.31 -22.24
CA LYS A 4 -71.46 80.70 -22.56
C LYS A 4 -71.34 81.62 -21.33
N ARG A 5 -71.50 81.10 -20.11
CA ARG A 5 -71.35 81.85 -18.84
C ARG A 5 -69.89 81.99 -18.39
N SER A 6 -69.01 81.03 -18.72
CA SER A 6 -67.58 81.14 -18.38
C SER A 6 -66.87 82.32 -19.04
N LYS A 7 -67.38 82.85 -20.16
CA LYS A 7 -66.85 84.07 -20.80
C LYS A 7 -67.21 85.37 -20.07
N ASN A 8 -68.21 85.35 -19.17
CA ASN A 8 -68.69 86.53 -18.43
C ASN A 8 -68.32 86.50 -16.93
N LEU A 9 -67.66 85.43 -16.48
CA LEU A 9 -67.09 85.31 -15.14
C LEU A 9 -65.60 85.62 -15.29
N GLY A 10 -65.05 86.58 -14.53
CA GLY A 10 -63.63 86.99 -14.61
C GLY A 10 -62.61 85.93 -14.16
N PHE A 11 -62.99 84.65 -14.16
CA PHE A 11 -62.19 83.51 -13.74
C PHE A 11 -62.66 82.24 -14.47
N ASN A 12 -61.76 81.29 -14.71
CA ASN A 12 -62.13 80.03 -15.36
C ASN A 12 -62.75 79.06 -14.36
N LEU A 13 -63.66 78.22 -14.87
CA LEU A 13 -64.32 77.15 -14.13
C LEU A 13 -63.87 75.79 -14.66
N HIS A 14 -63.33 74.96 -13.78
CA HIS A 14 -62.93 73.59 -14.05
C HIS A 14 -64.04 72.65 -13.62
N LYS A 15 -64.58 71.86 -14.56
CA LYS A 15 -65.62 70.88 -14.26
C LYS A 15 -65.01 69.72 -13.48
N ASN A 16 -65.59 69.36 -12.34
CA ASN A 16 -65.21 68.14 -11.62
C ASN A 16 -65.56 66.93 -12.50
N LYS A 17 -64.59 66.03 -12.71
CA LYS A 17 -64.74 64.86 -13.58
C LYS A 17 -65.69 63.80 -13.01
N ASN A 18 -65.92 63.79 -11.69
CA ASN A 18 -66.71 62.77 -10.98
C ASN A 18 -68.12 63.24 -10.60
N ASN A 19 -68.29 64.54 -10.33
CA ASN A 19 -69.60 65.13 -10.12
C ASN A 19 -69.87 66.16 -11.22
N PRO A 20 -70.74 65.86 -12.19
CA PRO A 20 -71.00 66.76 -13.32
C PRO A 20 -71.65 68.09 -12.92
N TYR A 21 -72.09 68.22 -11.65
CA TYR A 21 -72.70 69.42 -11.08
C TYR A 21 -71.73 70.28 -10.26
N LEU A 22 -70.50 69.81 -10.00
CA LEU A 22 -69.50 70.54 -9.22
C LEU A 22 -68.46 71.20 -10.14
N TYR A 23 -68.19 72.49 -9.91
CA TYR A 23 -67.23 73.28 -10.68
C TYR A 23 -66.27 73.98 -9.72
N TYR A 24 -64.98 73.87 -10.01
CA TYR A 24 -63.91 74.51 -9.24
C TYR A 24 -63.46 75.81 -9.92
N THR A 25 -63.11 76.81 -9.12
CA THR A 25 -62.47 78.04 -9.63
C THR A 25 -60.97 77.82 -9.82
N ASP A 26 -60.34 78.63 -10.67
CA ASP A 26 -58.86 78.68 -10.78
C ASP A 26 -58.19 78.90 -9.42
N SER A 27 -58.78 79.73 -8.55
CA SER A 27 -58.24 80.01 -7.21
C SER A 27 -58.25 78.76 -6.33
N TYR A 28 -59.35 78.00 -6.32
CA TYR A 28 -59.46 76.76 -5.56
C TYR A 28 -58.45 75.70 -6.05
N PHE A 29 -58.40 75.49 -7.37
CA PHE A 29 -57.46 74.54 -7.97
C PHE A 29 -56.00 74.90 -7.69
N ASN A 30 -55.64 76.19 -7.82
CA ASN A 30 -54.29 76.67 -7.50
C ASN A 30 -53.95 76.55 -6.01
N SER A 31 -54.92 76.70 -5.12
CA SER A 31 -54.72 76.49 -3.68
C SER A 31 -54.39 75.02 -3.37
N ILE A 32 -55.15 74.06 -3.90
CA ILE A 32 -54.83 72.63 -3.77
C ILE A 32 -53.46 72.33 -4.37
N LYS A 33 -53.17 72.87 -5.55
CA LYS A 33 -51.87 72.71 -6.22
C LYS A 33 -50.69 73.19 -5.37
N ARG A 34 -50.84 74.32 -4.67
CA ARG A 34 -49.82 74.83 -3.74
C ARG A 34 -49.66 73.94 -2.51
N ILE A 35 -50.76 73.46 -1.92
CA ILE A 35 -50.74 72.56 -0.75
C ILE A 35 -50.02 71.25 -1.10
N VAL A 36 -50.45 70.57 -2.16
CA VAL A 36 -49.83 69.31 -2.62
C VAL A 36 -48.37 69.52 -2.96
N ARG A 37 -48.02 70.58 -3.70
CA ARG A 37 -46.62 70.89 -4.00
C ARG A 37 -45.79 71.12 -2.74
N GLY A 38 -46.30 71.88 -1.77
CA GLY A 38 -45.62 72.12 -0.50
C GLY A 38 -45.38 70.84 0.28
N ALA A 39 -46.39 69.97 0.36
CA ALA A 39 -46.28 68.67 1.02
C ALA A 39 -45.22 67.77 0.34
N LEU A 40 -45.30 67.60 -0.99
CA LEU A 40 -44.40 66.72 -1.73
C LEU A 40 -42.94 67.21 -1.78
N LEU A 41 -42.71 68.53 -1.68
CA LEU A 41 -41.37 69.10 -1.56
C LEU A 41 -40.75 68.90 -0.16
N ALA A 42 -41.58 68.79 0.88
CA ALA A 42 -41.11 68.58 2.25
C ALA A 42 -40.80 67.10 2.56
N ILE A 43 -41.38 66.17 1.81
CA ILE A 43 -41.19 64.74 2.02
C ILE A 43 -39.84 64.28 1.48
N THR A 44 -39.02 63.69 2.35
CA THR A 44 -37.66 63.21 2.03
C THR A 44 -37.51 61.69 2.10
N ARG A 45 -38.55 60.97 2.53
CA ARG A 45 -38.61 59.51 2.64
C ARG A 45 -39.88 58.98 1.95
N PRO A 46 -40.00 57.69 1.63
CA PRO A 46 -41.23 57.13 1.08
C PRO A 46 -42.40 57.31 2.06
N VAL A 47 -43.51 57.87 1.57
CA VAL A 47 -44.72 58.10 2.38
C VAL A 47 -45.95 57.65 1.62
N LEU A 48 -46.85 56.94 2.31
CA LEU A 48 -48.14 56.52 1.76
C LEU A 48 -48.93 57.73 1.30
N CYS A 49 -49.46 57.69 0.07
CA CYS A 49 -50.26 58.78 -0.48
C CYS A 49 -51.50 59.04 0.37
N THR A 50 -52.12 58.01 0.96
CA THR A 50 -53.25 58.15 1.90
C THR A 50 -52.88 59.00 3.12
N ALA A 51 -51.67 58.85 3.66
CA ALA A 51 -51.19 59.68 4.77
C ALA A 51 -51.03 61.15 4.36
N ILE A 52 -50.51 61.40 3.14
CA ILE A 52 -50.35 62.76 2.59
C ILE A 52 -51.73 63.41 2.38
N ILE A 53 -52.66 62.66 1.78
CA ILE A 53 -54.03 63.09 1.48
C ILE A 53 -54.77 63.47 2.77
N ASN A 54 -54.72 62.61 3.78
CA ASN A 54 -55.34 62.85 5.08
C ASN A 54 -54.72 64.07 5.79
N GLN A 55 -53.39 64.17 5.80
CA GLN A 55 -52.69 65.30 6.43
C GLN A 55 -53.02 66.64 5.76
N CYS A 56 -53.20 66.64 4.44
CA CYS A 56 -53.53 67.84 3.69
C CYS A 56 -55.04 68.13 3.65
N SER A 57 -55.90 67.21 4.11
CA SER A 57 -57.37 67.30 4.03
C SER A 57 -57.88 67.55 2.60
N ILE A 58 -57.34 66.82 1.62
CA ILE A 58 -57.68 66.93 0.19
C ILE A 58 -58.43 65.67 -0.27
N ASP A 59 -59.30 65.77 -1.27
CA ASP A 59 -59.89 64.60 -1.93
C ASP A 59 -58.84 63.79 -2.72
N GLU A 60 -58.90 62.46 -2.63
CA GLU A 60 -57.93 61.56 -3.28
C GLU A 60 -57.80 61.81 -4.79
N LYS A 61 -58.91 62.08 -5.48
CA LYS A 61 -58.90 62.28 -6.94
C LYS A 61 -58.30 63.63 -7.32
N ASP A 62 -58.53 64.64 -6.48
CA ASP A 62 -57.93 65.96 -6.64
C ASP A 62 -56.41 65.89 -6.39
N PHE A 63 -55.95 65.09 -5.40
CA PHE A 63 -54.53 64.83 -5.17
C PHE A 63 -53.84 64.22 -6.40
N PHE A 64 -54.34 63.12 -6.94
CA PHE A 64 -53.71 62.46 -8.10
C PHE A 64 -53.75 63.32 -9.37
N THR A 65 -54.84 64.07 -9.60
CA THR A 65 -54.94 65.00 -10.73
C THR A 65 -53.91 66.12 -10.63
N VAL A 66 -53.75 66.70 -9.44
CA VAL A 66 -52.75 67.74 -9.16
C VAL A 66 -51.34 67.19 -9.24
N PHE A 67 -51.09 65.97 -8.74
CA PHE A 67 -49.80 65.29 -8.82
C PHE A 67 -49.33 65.15 -10.27
N GLU A 68 -50.17 64.61 -11.17
CA GLU A 68 -49.80 64.44 -12.59
C GLU A 68 -49.51 65.79 -13.27
N ASN A 69 -50.28 66.83 -12.94
CA ASN A 69 -50.02 68.18 -13.46
C ASN A 69 -48.69 68.74 -12.95
N LEU A 70 -48.38 68.59 -11.67
CA LEU A 70 -47.11 69.02 -11.09
C LEU A 70 -45.92 68.23 -11.65
N LEU A 71 -46.11 66.94 -11.91
CA LEU A 71 -45.11 66.07 -12.53
C LEU A 71 -44.84 66.48 -13.98
N ALA A 72 -45.89 66.73 -14.77
CA ALA A 72 -45.78 67.21 -16.15
C ALA A 72 -45.08 68.57 -16.24
N GLU A 73 -45.32 69.46 -15.28
CA GLU A 73 -44.66 70.75 -15.15
C GLU A 73 -43.25 70.67 -14.53
N LYS A 74 -42.77 69.47 -14.15
CA LYS A 74 -41.48 69.22 -13.47
C LYS A 74 -41.31 70.03 -12.18
N GLN A 75 -42.40 70.29 -11.45
CA GLN A 75 -42.39 71.10 -10.22
C GLN A 75 -42.23 70.28 -8.93
N ILE A 76 -42.24 68.95 -9.02
CA ILE A 76 -42.06 68.03 -7.88
C ILE A 76 -40.99 66.98 -8.19
N PRO A 77 -40.07 66.70 -7.24
CA PRO A 77 -38.99 65.73 -7.45
C PRO A 77 -39.34 64.37 -6.81
N GLY A 78 -40.17 63.57 -7.46
CA GLY A 78 -40.51 62.22 -7.00
C GLY A 78 -41.43 61.45 -7.94
N THR A 79 -41.71 60.20 -7.59
CA THR A 79 -42.55 59.27 -8.36
C THR A 79 -43.49 58.49 -7.44
N LEU A 80 -44.48 57.82 -8.01
CA LEU A 80 -45.40 56.93 -7.29
C LEU A 80 -45.06 55.47 -7.60
N THR A 81 -45.06 54.60 -6.60
CA THR A 81 -44.75 53.16 -6.75
C THR A 81 -45.81 52.41 -7.54
N ASP A 82 -47.08 52.63 -7.21
CA ASP A 82 -48.25 52.04 -7.89
C ASP A 82 -49.36 53.09 -7.98
N ARG A 83 -50.04 53.20 -9.13
CA ARG A 83 -51.10 54.20 -9.36
C ARG A 83 -52.51 53.73 -8.95
N ILE A 84 -52.64 52.53 -8.38
CA ILE A 84 -53.92 51.89 -8.10
C ILE A 84 -53.89 51.25 -6.71
N GLY A 85 -54.82 51.65 -5.83
CA GLY A 85 -55.08 51.02 -4.53
C GLY A 85 -54.46 51.75 -3.32
N ASN A 86 -54.83 51.27 -2.12
CA ASN A 86 -54.47 51.86 -0.83
C ASN A 86 -52.96 51.75 -0.45
N SER A 87 -52.14 51.12 -1.29
CA SER A 87 -50.68 50.94 -1.11
C SER A 87 -49.83 51.96 -1.87
N CYS A 88 -50.45 52.91 -2.59
CA CYS A 88 -49.73 53.94 -3.35
C CYS A 88 -48.80 54.74 -2.44
N THR A 89 -47.50 54.73 -2.76
CA THR A 89 -46.46 55.42 -1.99
C THR A 89 -45.76 56.45 -2.88
N TYR A 90 -45.61 57.68 -2.36
CA TYR A 90 -44.77 58.69 -2.98
C TYR A 90 -43.32 58.48 -2.57
N VAL A 91 -42.44 58.33 -3.56
CA VAL A 91 -40.99 58.16 -3.40
C VAL A 91 -40.29 59.42 -3.92
N PRO A 92 -39.73 60.26 -3.01
CA PRO A 92 -38.95 61.43 -3.41
C PRO A 92 -37.66 61.04 -4.13
N ASN A 93 -37.27 61.79 -5.16
CA ASN A 93 -36.02 61.58 -5.90
C ASN A 93 -34.78 61.69 -4.99
N ILE A 94 -34.84 62.51 -3.93
CA ILE A 94 -33.74 62.62 -2.96
C ILE A 94 -33.52 61.30 -2.23
N HIS A 95 -34.58 60.57 -1.88
CA HIS A 95 -34.48 59.26 -1.24
C HIS A 95 -33.75 58.25 -2.14
N THR A 96 -34.17 58.13 -3.41
CA THR A 96 -33.50 57.25 -4.39
C THR A 96 -32.04 57.63 -4.60
N LYS A 97 -31.72 58.94 -4.66
CA LYS A 97 -30.34 59.41 -4.77
C LYS A 97 -29.50 59.04 -3.54
N THR A 98 -30.05 59.20 -2.34
CA THR A 98 -29.38 58.84 -1.10
C THR A 98 -29.09 57.35 -1.03
N LEU A 99 -30.05 56.49 -1.40
CA LEU A 99 -29.84 55.04 -1.47
C LEU A 99 -28.78 54.67 -2.51
N ASN A 100 -28.84 55.24 -3.72
CA ASN A 100 -27.83 55.00 -4.75
C ASN A 100 -26.43 55.40 -4.29
N ASN A 101 -26.29 56.57 -3.66
CA ASN A 101 -25.01 57.03 -3.14
C ASN A 101 -24.50 56.13 -2.02
N TRP A 102 -25.39 55.66 -1.14
CA TRP A 102 -25.03 54.72 -0.08
C TRP A 102 -24.51 53.40 -0.66
N VAL A 103 -25.22 52.80 -1.63
CA VAL A 103 -24.80 51.55 -2.30
C VAL A 103 -23.45 51.74 -3.00
N MET A 104 -23.27 52.83 -3.74
CA MET A 104 -22.00 53.12 -4.42
C MET A 104 -20.85 53.32 -3.42
N ASN A 105 -21.06 54.06 -2.34
CA ASN A 105 -20.03 54.28 -1.32
C ASN A 105 -19.69 52.98 -0.58
N PHE A 106 -20.69 52.16 -0.26
CA PHE A 106 -20.48 50.85 0.33
C PHE A 106 -19.61 49.99 -0.58
N TYR A 107 -19.95 49.91 -1.87
CA TYR A 107 -19.19 49.13 -2.84
C TYR A 107 -17.75 49.64 -3.01
N ILE A 108 -17.54 50.96 -3.15
CA ILE A 108 -16.20 51.54 -3.32
C ILE A 108 -15.28 51.21 -2.14
N ASN A 109 -15.84 51.19 -0.92
CA ASN A 109 -15.06 50.92 0.28
C ASN A 109 -14.78 49.42 0.49
N ASN A 110 -15.75 48.57 0.16
CA ASN A 110 -15.72 47.16 0.55
C ASN A 110 -15.44 46.19 -0.62
N ASN A 111 -15.67 46.59 -1.87
CA ASN A 111 -15.62 45.76 -3.09
C ASN A 111 -16.64 44.61 -3.15
N TYR A 112 -17.66 44.64 -2.28
CA TYR A 112 -18.84 43.78 -2.32
C TYR A 112 -20.07 44.57 -1.86
N LEU A 113 -21.27 43.98 -1.99
CA LEU A 113 -22.55 44.52 -1.54
C LEU A 113 -23.29 43.49 -0.69
N ASP A 114 -23.41 43.74 0.60
CA ASP A 114 -24.14 42.90 1.55
C ASP A 114 -25.66 43.10 1.40
N TYR A 115 -26.40 42.02 1.18
CA TYR A 115 -27.86 42.06 1.03
C TYR A 115 -28.57 42.40 2.35
N GLU A 116 -28.04 42.00 3.50
CA GLU A 116 -28.61 42.35 4.81
C GLU A 116 -28.44 43.84 5.08
N ALA A 117 -27.25 44.40 4.86
CA ALA A 117 -27.03 45.84 4.94
C ALA A 117 -27.94 46.62 3.97
N MET A 118 -28.15 46.12 2.75
CA MET A 118 -29.07 46.73 1.78
C MET A 118 -30.54 46.68 2.24
N ASN A 119 -30.97 45.56 2.81
CA ASN A 119 -32.30 45.44 3.41
C ASN A 119 -32.47 46.43 4.57
N SER A 120 -31.42 46.64 5.39
CA SER A 120 -31.46 47.55 6.54
C SER A 120 -31.71 49.03 6.16
N VAL A 121 -31.24 49.46 4.99
CA VAL A 121 -31.47 50.82 4.46
C VAL A 121 -32.77 50.96 3.66
N GLY A 122 -33.58 49.90 3.57
CA GLY A 122 -34.90 49.91 2.94
C GLY A 122 -34.93 49.44 1.48
N ILE A 123 -33.90 48.72 1.01
CA ILE A 123 -33.91 48.07 -0.30
C ILE A 123 -34.39 46.63 -0.13
N THR A 124 -35.65 46.35 -0.47
CA THR A 124 -36.29 45.03 -0.23
C THR A 124 -35.89 43.92 -1.20
N ASP A 125 -35.37 44.28 -2.37
CA ASP A 125 -34.88 43.33 -3.37
C ASP A 125 -33.49 43.78 -3.84
N PRO A 126 -32.43 43.43 -3.10
CA PRO A 126 -31.06 43.85 -3.38
C PRO A 126 -30.59 43.43 -4.78
N ILE A 127 -30.85 42.19 -5.19
CA ILE A 127 -30.36 41.64 -6.47
C ILE A 127 -30.95 42.41 -7.65
N SER A 128 -32.27 42.60 -7.67
CA SER A 128 -32.91 43.38 -8.75
C SER A 128 -32.54 44.86 -8.66
N TYR A 129 -32.25 45.39 -7.47
CA TYR A 129 -31.80 46.76 -7.30
C TYR A 129 -30.42 46.97 -7.96
N ILE A 130 -29.47 46.09 -7.65
CA ILE A 130 -28.12 46.10 -8.19
C ILE A 130 -28.14 45.94 -9.71
N SER A 131 -28.97 45.05 -10.25
CA SER A 131 -29.04 44.79 -11.69
C SER A 131 -29.51 46.01 -12.52
N ARG A 132 -30.25 46.94 -11.91
CA ARG A 132 -30.63 48.24 -12.52
C ARG A 132 -29.52 49.29 -12.47
N MET A 133 -28.52 49.11 -11.61
CA MET A 133 -27.38 50.02 -11.51
C MET A 133 -26.29 49.65 -12.51
N GLN A 134 -25.47 50.63 -12.91
CA GLN A 134 -24.39 50.39 -13.88
C GLN A 134 -23.34 49.40 -13.36
N ILE A 135 -23.06 49.44 -12.05
CA ILE A 135 -22.12 48.53 -11.38
C ILE A 135 -22.58 47.07 -11.42
N GLY A 136 -23.89 46.80 -11.49
CA GLY A 136 -24.43 45.44 -11.45
C GLY A 136 -24.02 44.56 -12.62
N LYS A 137 -23.42 45.11 -13.68
CA LYS A 137 -22.88 44.33 -14.81
C LYS A 137 -21.55 43.66 -14.51
N GLU A 138 -20.80 44.17 -13.54
CA GLU A 138 -19.48 43.68 -13.17
C GLU A 138 -19.52 42.80 -11.91
N LEU A 139 -20.63 42.88 -11.16
CA LEU A 139 -20.83 42.12 -9.93
C LEU A 139 -21.40 40.73 -10.22
N ILE A 140 -21.00 39.77 -9.39
CA ILE A 140 -21.60 38.44 -9.37
C ILE A 140 -22.52 38.36 -8.17
N ALA A 141 -23.80 38.05 -8.43
CA ALA A 141 -24.77 37.84 -7.37
C ALA A 141 -24.54 36.45 -6.75
N LEU A 142 -24.23 36.43 -5.46
CA LEU A 142 -24.14 35.24 -4.62
C LEU A 142 -25.41 35.14 -3.77
N THR A 143 -25.41 34.28 -2.75
CA THR A 143 -26.57 34.04 -1.88
C THR A 143 -26.73 35.11 -0.80
N THR A 144 -25.65 35.52 -0.13
CA THR A 144 -25.69 36.55 0.93
C THR A 144 -25.32 37.94 0.44
N CYS A 145 -24.52 38.03 -0.64
CA CYS A 145 -23.98 39.29 -1.12
C CYS A 145 -23.73 39.28 -2.63
N SER A 146 -23.41 40.44 -3.20
CA SER A 146 -22.86 40.55 -4.55
C SER A 146 -21.38 40.93 -4.50
N VAL A 147 -20.53 40.13 -5.13
CA VAL A 147 -19.07 40.30 -5.08
C VAL A 147 -18.53 41.01 -6.32
N GLY A 148 -17.55 41.90 -6.12
CA GLY A 148 -16.86 42.62 -7.19
C GLY A 148 -15.62 41.91 -7.73
N PRO A 149 -15.09 42.36 -8.88
CA PRO A 149 -13.97 41.71 -9.56
C PRO A 149 -12.69 41.69 -8.74
N LYS A 150 -12.44 42.68 -7.88
CA LYS A 150 -11.21 42.76 -7.09
C LYS A 150 -11.03 41.54 -6.17
N ILE A 151 -12.05 41.20 -5.39
CA ILE A 151 -12.02 40.02 -4.50
C ILE A 151 -11.86 38.74 -5.33
N LEU A 152 -12.55 38.66 -6.47
CA LEU A 152 -12.45 37.51 -7.37
C LEU A 152 -11.04 37.35 -7.96
N ASP A 153 -10.40 38.45 -8.34
CA ASP A 153 -9.05 38.44 -8.90
C ASP A 153 -7.99 38.10 -7.83
N ASP A 154 -8.19 38.57 -6.58
CA ASP A 154 -7.34 38.20 -5.44
C ASP A 154 -7.42 36.69 -5.14
N ILE A 155 -8.64 36.12 -5.08
CA ILE A 155 -8.85 34.67 -4.90
C ILE A 155 -8.30 33.89 -6.10
N SER A 156 -8.49 34.40 -7.32
CA SER A 156 -7.97 33.77 -8.54
C SER A 156 -6.44 33.66 -8.50
N ALA A 157 -5.76 34.73 -8.10
CA ALA A 157 -4.31 34.74 -7.95
C ALA A 157 -3.84 33.74 -6.89
N ALA A 158 -4.54 33.66 -5.76
CA ALA A 158 -4.23 32.72 -4.69
C ALA A 158 -4.43 31.25 -5.12
N ILE A 159 -5.47 30.94 -5.92
CA ILE A 159 -5.67 29.62 -6.51
C ILE A 159 -4.53 29.27 -7.48
N GLU A 160 -4.13 30.20 -8.35
CA GLU A 160 -3.02 29.98 -9.29
C GLU A 160 -1.69 29.74 -8.58
N GLU A 161 -1.40 30.50 -7.52
CA GLU A 161 -0.23 30.32 -6.66
C GLU A 161 -0.26 28.96 -5.93
N CYS A 162 -1.41 28.58 -5.39
CA CYS A 162 -1.61 27.29 -4.72
C CYS A 162 -1.30 26.12 -5.67
N ILE A 163 -1.82 26.16 -6.90
CA ILE A 163 -1.58 25.13 -7.92
C ILE A 163 -0.10 25.10 -8.32
N SER A 164 0.53 26.27 -8.51
CA SER A 164 1.94 26.38 -8.89
C SER A 164 2.88 25.83 -7.80
N SER A 165 2.62 26.19 -6.54
CA SER A 165 3.40 25.74 -5.39
C SER A 165 3.14 24.26 -5.03
N GLY A 166 1.97 23.72 -5.36
CA GLY A 166 1.57 22.38 -4.97
C GLY A 166 1.15 22.29 -3.51
N THR A 167 0.41 23.29 -3.06
CA THR A 167 -0.07 23.44 -1.67
C THR A 167 -1.59 23.23 -1.61
N TRP A 168 -2.23 23.76 -0.56
CA TRP A 168 -3.68 23.82 -0.42
C TRP A 168 -4.09 25.24 0.01
N ILE A 169 -5.36 25.57 -0.22
CA ILE A 169 -5.94 26.88 0.10
C ILE A 169 -7.40 26.71 0.48
N ASP A 170 -7.87 27.44 1.49
CA ASP A 170 -9.30 27.65 1.71
C ASP A 170 -9.67 29.05 1.22
N ILE A 171 -10.61 29.15 0.29
CA ILE A 171 -11.03 30.45 -0.25
C ILE A 171 -11.76 31.29 0.79
N MET A 172 -12.30 30.66 1.85
CA MET A 172 -12.99 31.38 2.93
C MET A 172 -12.05 32.31 3.70
N ASP A 173 -10.74 32.02 3.69
CA ASP A 173 -9.71 32.87 4.32
C ASP A 173 -9.52 34.21 3.58
N PHE A 174 -10.00 34.33 2.33
CA PHE A 174 -9.80 35.48 1.45
C PHE A 174 -11.06 36.32 1.25
N VAL A 175 -12.19 35.89 1.83
CA VAL A 175 -13.47 36.59 1.70
C VAL A 175 -13.86 37.31 2.99
N PRO A 176 -14.63 38.41 2.90
CA PRO A 176 -15.25 39.04 4.06
C PRO A 176 -16.18 38.09 4.85
N VAL A 177 -16.35 38.36 6.14
CA VAL A 177 -17.19 37.58 7.08
C VAL A 177 -18.66 37.46 6.65
N VAL A 178 -19.15 38.32 5.75
CA VAL A 178 -20.53 38.22 5.26
C VAL A 178 -20.76 36.98 4.37
N PHE A 179 -19.69 36.43 3.80
CA PHE A 179 -19.77 35.28 2.90
C PHE A 179 -20.05 34.02 3.71
N ASP A 180 -21.00 33.21 3.24
CA ASP A 180 -21.20 31.86 3.75
C ASP A 180 -20.47 30.80 2.89
N SER A 181 -20.50 29.54 3.32
CA SER A 181 -19.86 28.46 2.57
C SER A 181 -20.49 28.26 1.18
N LYS A 182 -21.78 28.58 1.00
CA LYS A 182 -22.46 28.45 -0.31
C LYS A 182 -21.96 29.51 -1.27
N ASP A 183 -21.71 30.72 -0.78
CA ASP A 183 -21.08 31.80 -1.54
C ASP A 183 -19.67 31.38 -1.96
N GLY A 184 -18.90 30.78 -1.05
CA GLY A 184 -17.60 30.18 -1.34
C GLY A 184 -17.67 29.19 -2.51
N VAL A 185 -18.58 28.22 -2.45
CA VAL A 185 -18.78 27.23 -3.54
C VAL A 185 -19.05 27.90 -4.88
N LEU A 186 -19.96 28.88 -4.92
CA LEU A 186 -20.29 29.59 -6.16
C LEU A 186 -19.09 30.37 -6.72
N VAL A 187 -18.30 31.01 -5.84
CA VAL A 187 -17.08 31.73 -6.23
C VAL A 187 -16.04 30.75 -6.78
N LEU A 188 -15.82 29.62 -6.12
CA LEU A 188 -14.87 28.60 -6.55
C LEU A 188 -15.25 28.03 -7.92
N GLU A 189 -16.51 27.61 -8.10
CA GLU A 189 -17.03 27.11 -9.36
C GLU A 189 -16.88 28.13 -10.50
N TYR A 190 -17.19 29.41 -10.22
CA TYR A 190 -17.04 30.49 -11.18
C TYR A 190 -15.59 30.67 -11.62
N LEU A 191 -14.65 30.74 -10.67
CA LEU A 191 -13.23 30.97 -10.94
C LEU A 191 -12.59 29.79 -11.67
N LEU A 192 -12.87 28.56 -11.25
CA LEU A 192 -12.38 27.36 -11.92
C LEU A 192 -12.86 27.29 -13.37
N LYS A 193 -14.13 27.64 -13.62
CA LYS A 193 -14.69 27.69 -14.98
C LYS A 193 -14.10 28.83 -15.81
N LYS A 194 -13.92 30.01 -15.23
CA LYS A 194 -13.32 31.19 -15.89
C LYS A 194 -11.88 30.89 -16.33
N ASN A 195 -11.11 30.25 -15.46
CA ASN A 195 -9.69 29.95 -15.69
C ASN A 195 -9.45 28.59 -16.38
N LYS A 196 -10.51 27.85 -16.70
CA LYS A 196 -10.47 26.52 -17.35
C LYS A 196 -9.65 25.48 -16.57
N ILE A 197 -9.64 25.59 -15.25
CA ILE A 197 -8.96 24.65 -14.35
C ILE A 197 -9.95 23.53 -14.05
N SER A 198 -9.60 22.28 -14.38
CA SER A 198 -10.52 21.13 -14.26
C SER A 198 -9.91 19.86 -13.68
N LYS A 199 -8.59 19.84 -13.45
CA LYS A 199 -7.82 18.69 -12.96
C LYS A 199 -6.63 19.16 -12.15
N GLY A 200 -6.02 18.27 -11.36
CA GLY A 200 -4.82 18.56 -10.57
C GLY A 200 -5.11 18.98 -9.12
N PHE A 201 -6.36 18.83 -8.67
CA PHE A 201 -6.79 19.22 -7.34
C PHE A 201 -8.05 18.44 -6.91
N GLN A 202 -8.31 18.47 -5.62
CA GLN A 202 -9.51 17.98 -4.97
C GLN A 202 -10.09 19.07 -4.07
N ILE A 203 -11.42 19.08 -3.94
CA ILE A 203 -12.13 20.03 -3.10
C ILE A 203 -12.60 19.30 -1.84
N PHE A 204 -12.26 19.85 -0.69
CA PHE A 204 -12.65 19.41 0.65
C PHE A 204 -13.46 20.53 1.32
N ASP A 205 -14.35 20.18 2.26
CA ASP A 205 -15.22 21.16 2.96
C ASP A 205 -15.99 22.12 2.03
N ASP A 206 -16.20 21.73 0.77
CA ASP A 206 -16.79 22.51 -0.32
C ASP A 206 -15.99 23.77 -0.75
N THR A 207 -15.13 24.32 0.10
CA THR A 207 -14.36 25.57 -0.15
C THR A 207 -12.84 25.39 -0.17
N ALA A 208 -12.30 24.31 0.42
CA ALA A 208 -10.87 24.08 0.48
C ALA A 208 -10.37 23.33 -0.76
N LEU A 209 -9.47 23.95 -1.52
CA LEU A 209 -8.81 23.36 -2.68
C LEU A 209 -7.45 22.79 -2.25
N VAL A 210 -7.29 21.48 -2.42
CA VAL A 210 -6.05 20.75 -2.13
C VAL A 210 -5.49 20.21 -3.44
N THR A 211 -4.25 20.55 -3.78
CA THR A 211 -3.65 20.09 -5.04
C THR A 211 -3.29 18.60 -5.00
N ASP A 212 -3.37 17.92 -6.15
CA ASP A 212 -2.95 16.51 -6.25
C ASP A 212 -1.47 16.35 -5.87
N LYS A 213 -0.64 17.35 -6.21
CA LYS A 213 0.78 17.39 -5.85
C LYS A 213 0.99 17.44 -4.33
N PHE A 214 0.14 18.18 -3.60
CA PHE A 214 0.18 18.16 -2.13
C PHE A 214 -0.10 16.75 -1.60
N ILE A 215 -1.17 16.11 -2.09
CA ILE A 215 -1.58 14.74 -1.71
C ILE A 215 -0.46 13.73 -2.01
N GLU A 216 0.20 13.85 -3.17
CA GLU A 216 1.34 13.00 -3.55
C GLU A 216 2.52 13.17 -2.58
N ILE A 217 2.91 14.41 -2.25
CA ILE A 217 4.00 14.68 -1.31
C ILE A 217 3.72 14.07 0.06
N GLN A 218 2.49 14.24 0.58
CA GLN A 218 2.12 13.65 1.87
C GLN A 218 2.08 12.12 1.82
N SER A 219 1.62 11.56 0.69
CA SER A 219 1.60 10.11 0.47
C SER A 219 3.02 9.51 0.43
N GLU A 220 3.95 10.15 -0.29
CA GLU A 220 5.34 9.68 -0.42
C GLU A 220 6.06 9.58 0.92
N ARG A 221 5.82 10.53 1.85
CA ARG A 221 6.41 10.48 3.20
C ARG A 221 6.04 9.21 3.96
N ILE A 222 4.78 8.80 3.88
CA ILE A 222 4.26 7.58 4.52
C ILE A 222 4.74 6.35 3.76
N ILE A 223 4.72 6.41 2.43
CA ILE A 223 5.21 5.33 1.57
C ILE A 223 6.69 4.99 1.85
N ASN A 224 7.52 5.99 2.17
CA ASN A 224 8.94 5.79 2.49
C ASN A 224 9.17 5.06 3.83
N THR A 225 8.25 5.17 4.79
CA THR A 225 8.33 4.43 6.06
C THR A 225 7.72 3.02 5.95
N LEU A 226 6.90 2.81 4.92
CA LEU A 226 6.06 1.63 4.74
C LEU A 226 6.86 0.34 4.57
N ASP A 227 7.95 0.34 3.80
CA ASP A 227 8.79 -0.86 3.59
C ASP A 227 9.36 -1.42 4.89
N THR A 228 9.69 -0.54 5.85
CA THR A 228 10.18 -0.96 7.17
C THR A 228 9.07 -1.59 8.01
N LYS A 229 7.84 -1.09 7.87
CA LYS A 229 6.67 -1.63 8.58
C LYS A 229 6.22 -2.96 8.01
N VAL A 230 6.13 -3.05 6.68
CA VAL A 230 5.80 -4.29 5.98
C VAL A 230 6.74 -5.43 6.38
N LYS A 231 8.05 -5.15 6.46
CA LYS A 231 9.03 -6.12 6.98
C LYS A 231 8.68 -6.61 8.38
N LYS A 232 8.42 -5.69 9.32
CA LYS A 232 8.08 -6.04 10.71
C LYS A 232 6.81 -6.90 10.82
N ILE A 233 5.77 -6.58 10.06
CA ILE A 233 4.48 -7.32 10.08
C ILE A 233 4.63 -8.71 9.44
N ILE A 234 5.47 -8.84 8.41
CA ILE A 234 5.78 -10.15 7.82
C ILE A 234 6.62 -10.99 8.77
N ASP A 235 7.65 -10.39 9.38
CA ASP A 235 8.54 -11.07 10.33
C ASP A 235 7.82 -11.48 11.62
N SER A 236 6.83 -10.70 12.09
CA SER A 236 5.97 -11.06 13.23
C SER A 236 4.98 -12.17 12.92
N GLY A 237 4.75 -12.49 11.63
CA GLY A 237 3.79 -13.51 11.19
C GLY A 237 2.32 -13.05 11.24
N GLU A 238 2.06 -11.79 11.55
CA GLU A 238 0.72 -11.20 11.57
C GLU A 238 0.08 -11.24 10.18
N TYR A 239 0.83 -10.87 9.13
CA TYR A 239 0.35 -10.93 7.75
C TYR A 239 -0.07 -12.35 7.33
N ALA A 240 0.74 -13.35 7.68
CA ALA A 240 0.45 -14.75 7.37
C ALA A 240 -0.82 -15.23 8.11
N SER A 241 -0.95 -14.89 9.39
CA SER A 241 -2.10 -15.26 10.22
C SER A 241 -3.39 -14.64 9.69
N ALA A 242 -3.37 -13.36 9.32
CA ALA A 242 -4.51 -12.70 8.71
C ALA A 242 -4.87 -13.29 7.34
N LEU A 243 -3.88 -13.59 6.48
CA LEU A 243 -4.12 -14.21 5.18
C LEU A 243 -4.80 -15.58 5.32
N ILE A 244 -4.43 -16.36 6.35
CA ILE A 244 -5.07 -17.63 6.67
C ILE A 244 -6.51 -17.39 7.14
N ASN A 245 -6.73 -16.48 8.09
CA ASN A 245 -8.05 -16.15 8.61
C ASN A 245 -9.00 -15.68 7.51
N TRP A 246 -8.53 -14.83 6.60
CA TRP A 246 -9.31 -14.38 5.45
C TRP A 246 -9.65 -15.53 4.49
N LYS A 247 -8.70 -16.43 4.19
CA LYS A 247 -8.98 -17.63 3.37
C LYS A 247 -10.00 -18.55 4.04
N ILE A 248 -9.97 -18.68 5.37
CA ILE A 248 -10.92 -19.47 6.14
C ILE A 248 -12.32 -18.82 6.08
N GLN A 249 -12.40 -17.51 6.32
CA GLN A 249 -13.66 -16.76 6.24
C GLN A 249 -14.27 -16.82 4.84
N LYS A 250 -13.46 -16.68 3.79
CA LYS A 250 -13.91 -16.81 2.40
C LYS A 250 -14.49 -18.19 2.11
N LYS A 251 -13.86 -19.27 2.58
CA LYS A 251 -14.40 -20.62 2.46
C LYS A 251 -15.70 -20.82 3.25
N LEU A 252 -15.79 -20.27 4.46
CA LEU A 252 -17.01 -20.32 5.27
C LEU A 252 -18.16 -19.53 4.64
N ALA A 253 -17.87 -18.43 3.92
CA ALA A 253 -18.85 -17.67 3.16
C ALA A 253 -19.31 -18.42 1.90
N GLU A 254 -18.40 -19.11 1.21
CA GLU A 254 -18.71 -19.98 0.06
C GLU A 254 -19.59 -21.18 0.47
N ASP A 255 -19.35 -21.78 1.64
CA ASP A 255 -20.17 -22.89 2.17
C ASP A 255 -21.57 -22.46 2.63
N LYS A 256 -21.76 -21.19 3.03
CA LYS A 256 -23.06 -20.63 3.43
C LYS A 256 -23.96 -20.25 2.24
N ASN A 257 -23.41 -20.14 1.03
CA ASN A 257 -24.15 -19.75 -0.18
C ASN A 257 -23.87 -20.70 -1.37
N PRO A 258 -24.51 -21.89 -1.41
CA PRO A 258 -24.27 -22.91 -2.45
C PRO A 258 -24.76 -22.52 -3.85
N GLU A 259 -25.45 -21.40 -4.05
CA GLU A 259 -25.93 -20.96 -5.38
C GLU A 259 -24.86 -20.30 -6.26
N LEU A 260 -23.79 -19.76 -5.68
CA LEU A 260 -22.71 -19.11 -6.44
C LEU A 260 -21.66 -20.12 -6.97
N SER A 261 -21.49 -21.26 -6.30
CA SER A 261 -20.50 -22.29 -6.67
C SER A 261 -20.76 -22.89 -8.06
N ARG A 262 -22.02 -22.99 -8.48
CA ARG A 262 -22.40 -23.55 -9.80
C ARG A 262 -22.02 -22.66 -10.99
N LYS A 263 -21.76 -21.36 -10.78
CA LYS A 263 -21.42 -20.42 -11.86
C LYS A 263 -19.92 -20.38 -12.16
N GLU A 264 -19.06 -20.59 -11.16
CA GLU A 264 -17.61 -20.71 -11.35
C GLU A 264 -17.15 -22.12 -11.76
N GLU A 265 -17.86 -23.16 -11.34
CA GLU A 265 -17.55 -24.54 -11.74
C GLU A 265 -17.70 -24.76 -13.26
N ARG A 266 -18.55 -23.96 -13.93
CA ARG A 266 -18.67 -23.93 -15.40
C ARG A 266 -17.49 -23.27 -16.12
N LYS A 267 -16.69 -22.43 -15.45
CA LYS A 267 -15.50 -21.79 -16.07
C LYS A 267 -14.20 -22.57 -15.87
N LYS A 268 -14.15 -23.51 -14.91
CA LYS A 268 -12.98 -24.39 -14.69
C LYS A 268 -13.01 -25.72 -15.47
N LYS A 269 -14.08 -26.03 -16.22
CA LYS A 269 -14.21 -27.25 -17.05
C LYS A 269 -13.85 -27.06 -18.54
N THR A 270 -12.96 -26.13 -18.88
CA THR A 270 -12.37 -25.98 -20.23
C THR A 270 -10.84 -26.00 -20.17
N GLY A 271 -10.28 -27.08 -19.63
CA GLY A 271 -8.82 -27.23 -19.51
C GLY A 271 -8.41 -28.62 -19.05
N GLY A 272 -8.93 -29.67 -19.68
CA GLY A 272 -8.60 -31.07 -19.35
C GLY A 272 -8.44 -31.91 -20.60
N LYS A 273 -7.18 -32.16 -20.96
CA LYS A 273 -6.73 -33.05 -22.04
C LYS A 273 -6.80 -34.50 -21.52
N HIS A 274 -7.75 -35.31 -21.99
CA HIS A 274 -7.64 -36.77 -22.10
C HIS A 274 -8.73 -37.31 -23.03
N GLY A 275 -8.35 -38.28 -23.85
CA GLY A 275 -9.15 -38.81 -24.96
C GLY A 275 -10.16 -39.86 -24.55
N GLY A 276 -10.94 -40.32 -25.54
CA GLY A 276 -11.88 -41.41 -25.36
C GLY A 276 -13.07 -41.35 -26.31
N GLY A 277 -12.89 -41.96 -27.48
CA GLY A 277 -13.88 -42.52 -28.40
C GLY A 277 -15.38 -42.44 -28.14
N THR A 278 -16.06 -42.25 -29.27
CA THR A 278 -17.27 -42.95 -29.75
C THR A 278 -18.67 -42.51 -29.31
N GLN A 279 -19.38 -42.02 -30.34
CA GLN A 279 -20.75 -42.39 -30.75
C GLN A 279 -21.94 -41.74 -30.02
N GLY A 280 -22.74 -40.99 -30.78
CA GLY A 280 -24.18 -41.22 -30.76
C GLY A 280 -25.11 -40.00 -30.64
N ARG A 281 -25.53 -39.51 -31.80
CA ARG A 281 -26.85 -38.91 -32.11
C ARG A 281 -27.19 -37.50 -31.65
N GLU A 282 -27.25 -36.66 -32.68
CA GLU A 282 -28.05 -35.46 -32.87
C GLU A 282 -29.46 -35.51 -32.24
N THR A 283 -29.85 -34.42 -31.58
CA THR A 283 -31.21 -33.86 -31.73
C THR A 283 -31.16 -32.34 -31.69
N LYS A 284 -31.44 -31.74 -32.85
CA LYS A 284 -31.79 -30.33 -33.04
C LYS A 284 -33.08 -30.01 -32.28
N ILE A 285 -33.11 -28.98 -31.46
CA ILE A 285 -34.33 -28.19 -31.24
C ILE A 285 -34.01 -26.69 -31.27
N LYS A 286 -34.90 -25.98 -31.94
CA LYS A 286 -34.78 -24.66 -32.56
C LYS A 286 -34.66 -23.52 -31.55
N ALA A 287 -33.77 -22.59 -31.88
CA ALA A 287 -33.78 -21.23 -31.39
C ALA A 287 -35.09 -20.52 -31.80
N VAL A 288 -35.77 -19.90 -30.83
CA VAL A 288 -36.80 -18.89 -31.09
C VAL A 288 -36.24 -17.54 -30.68
N LYS A 289 -35.96 -16.71 -31.68
CA LYS A 289 -35.73 -15.27 -31.54
C LYS A 289 -37.06 -14.61 -31.16
N LYS A 290 -37.07 -13.78 -30.11
CA LYS A 290 -37.98 -12.63 -30.03
C LYS A 290 -37.16 -11.37 -29.74
N LYS A 291 -37.06 -10.53 -30.78
CA LYS A 291 -36.87 -9.07 -30.69
C LYS A 291 -38.25 -8.43 -30.45
N TYR A 292 -38.22 -7.16 -30.01
CA TYR A 292 -39.29 -6.18 -29.68
C TYR A 292 -39.33 -5.93 -28.17
N GLY A 293 -39.26 -4.71 -27.64
CA GLY A 293 -39.27 -3.36 -28.20
C GLY A 293 -39.05 -2.34 -27.06
N GLN A 294 -38.73 -1.10 -27.42
CA GLN A 294 -38.30 0.00 -26.55
C GLN A 294 -39.39 0.61 -25.64
N LYS A 295 -38.93 1.13 -24.50
CA LYS A 295 -39.29 2.39 -23.80
C LYS A 295 -40.77 2.73 -23.55
N SER A 296 -41.11 2.87 -22.27
CA SER A 296 -41.89 4.01 -21.76
C SER A 296 -41.61 4.25 -20.27
N LYS A 297 -41.22 5.49 -19.95
CA LYS A 297 -41.21 6.08 -18.61
C LYS A 297 -42.66 6.17 -18.10
N GLN A 298 -42.92 5.76 -16.87
CA GLN A 298 -43.91 6.44 -16.02
C GLN A 298 -43.60 6.16 -14.55
N HIS A 299 -43.49 7.26 -13.80
CA HIS A 299 -43.52 7.31 -12.33
C HIS A 299 -44.83 6.69 -11.83
N ASP A 300 -44.75 5.84 -10.81
CA ASP A 300 -45.69 5.85 -9.69
C ASP A 300 -45.02 5.27 -8.45
N TYR A 301 -45.24 5.94 -7.33
CA TYR A 301 -44.81 5.57 -5.99
C TYR A 301 -45.80 4.54 -5.43
N ASP A 302 -45.35 3.38 -4.97
CA ASP A 302 -45.77 2.84 -3.65
C ASP A 302 -44.95 1.60 -3.22
N SER A 303 -44.59 1.61 -1.93
CA SER A 303 -44.20 0.55 -0.97
C SER A 303 -43.34 -0.66 -1.33
N ASP A 304 -42.33 -0.85 -0.46
CA ASP A 304 -41.67 -2.08 -0.01
C ASP A 304 -40.59 -2.73 -0.91
N GLU A 305 -39.34 -2.27 -0.75
CA GLU A 305 -38.13 -3.08 -0.97
C GLU A 305 -37.22 -2.88 0.24
N GLU A 306 -37.21 -3.79 1.21
CA GLU A 306 -36.26 -4.90 1.31
C GLU A 306 -34.80 -4.49 1.05
N ASP A 307 -34.01 -4.58 2.12
CA ASP A 307 -32.55 -4.41 2.18
C ASP A 307 -31.83 -5.06 0.98
N ASN A 308 -31.57 -4.28 -0.06
CA ASN A 308 -30.52 -4.57 -1.02
C ASN A 308 -29.16 -4.28 -0.37
N LYS A 309 -28.73 -5.19 0.53
CA LYS A 309 -27.32 -5.32 0.87
C LYS A 309 -26.60 -5.85 -0.37
N GLU A 310 -26.12 -4.93 -1.19
CA GLU A 310 -25.02 -5.22 -2.10
C GLU A 310 -23.87 -5.79 -1.26
N VAL A 311 -23.65 -7.10 -1.38
CA VAL A 311 -22.48 -7.77 -0.80
C VAL A 311 -21.28 -7.29 -1.59
N THR A 312 -20.71 -6.17 -1.16
CA THR A 312 -19.35 -5.78 -1.51
C THR A 312 -18.45 -6.94 -1.11
N SER A 313 -17.73 -7.49 -2.08
CA SER A 313 -16.72 -8.50 -1.86
C SER A 313 -15.77 -8.03 -0.76
N GLU A 314 -15.84 -8.65 0.42
CA GLU A 314 -15.04 -8.31 1.60
C GLU A 314 -13.56 -8.34 1.23
N GLN A 315 -12.99 -7.13 1.07
CA GLN A 315 -11.59 -6.94 0.75
C GLN A 315 -10.77 -7.43 1.94
N PHE A 316 -9.61 -8.02 1.65
CA PHE A 316 -8.65 -8.42 2.67
C PHE A 316 -8.20 -7.18 3.45
N LEU A 317 -8.77 -6.98 4.63
CA LEU A 317 -8.53 -5.82 5.48
C LEU A 317 -7.60 -6.24 6.61
N ILE A 318 -6.31 -6.00 6.38
CA ILE A 318 -5.36 -5.78 7.46
C ILE A 318 -5.08 -4.27 7.47
N GLU A 319 -5.03 -3.69 8.66
CA GLU A 319 -4.63 -2.30 8.84
C GLU A 319 -3.12 -2.24 8.98
N ILE A 320 -2.44 -1.77 7.93
CA ILE A 320 -0.97 -1.60 7.92
C ILE A 320 -0.61 -0.15 8.19
N VAL A 321 -1.41 0.76 7.65
CA VAL A 321 -1.30 2.21 7.85
C VAL A 321 -2.48 2.62 8.72
N ASN A 322 -2.21 3.33 9.82
CA ASN A 322 -3.23 3.83 10.73
C ASN A 322 -3.60 5.27 10.36
N THR A 323 -4.87 5.66 10.57
CA THR A 323 -5.33 7.06 10.43
C THR A 323 -4.53 8.04 11.27
N ASP A 324 -4.06 7.62 12.45
CA ASP A 324 -3.29 8.48 13.36
C ASP A 324 -1.92 8.88 12.78
N GLU A 325 -1.28 7.98 12.03
CA GLU A 325 0.00 8.27 11.38
C GLU A 325 -0.17 9.27 10.23
N ILE A 326 -1.25 9.12 9.46
CA ILE A 326 -1.57 10.07 8.38
C ILE A 326 -1.84 11.43 8.98
N ARG A 327 -2.58 11.48 10.10
CA ARG A 327 -2.87 12.72 10.84
C ARG A 327 -1.59 13.37 11.36
N GLU A 328 -0.73 12.63 12.05
CA GLU A 328 0.54 13.14 12.58
C GLU A 328 1.45 13.67 11.46
N ASN A 329 1.49 13.02 10.30
CA ASN A 329 2.26 13.50 9.15
C ASN A 329 1.72 14.84 8.61
N LEU A 330 0.39 15.00 8.57
CA LEU A 330 -0.25 16.25 8.15
C LEU A 330 -0.07 17.38 9.18
N GLU A 331 -0.22 17.09 10.47
CA GLU A 331 -0.04 18.07 11.56
C GLU A 331 1.41 18.59 11.65
N ASN A 332 2.40 17.78 11.29
CA ASN A 332 3.80 18.17 11.27
C ASN A 332 4.17 19.11 10.10
N GLU A 333 3.28 19.26 9.11
CA GLU A 333 3.50 20.15 7.97
C GLU A 333 3.38 21.61 8.38
N GLU A 334 4.31 22.46 7.95
CA GLU A 334 4.34 23.88 8.33
C GLU A 334 3.06 24.64 7.96
N THR A 335 2.37 24.21 6.90
CA THR A 335 1.10 24.82 6.47
C THR A 335 -0.06 24.60 7.44
N PHE A 336 0.05 23.66 8.38
CA PHE A 336 -0.97 23.36 9.39
C PHE A 336 -0.58 23.80 10.82
N LYS A 337 0.64 24.32 11.04
CA LYS A 337 1.15 24.65 12.40
C LYS A 337 0.52 25.88 13.05
N ASP A 338 0.01 26.82 12.25
CA ASP A 338 -0.45 28.14 12.72
C ASP A 338 -1.98 28.31 12.68
N VAL A 339 -2.77 27.22 12.61
CA VAL A 339 -4.17 27.34 12.18
C VAL A 339 -5.23 26.84 13.19
N ASP A 340 -6.34 27.58 13.24
CA ASP A 340 -7.49 27.46 14.15
C ASP A 340 -8.20 26.08 14.15
N GLU A 341 -9.04 25.84 15.16
CA GLU A 341 -9.81 24.61 15.39
C GLU A 341 -10.62 24.12 14.17
N GLU A 342 -11.02 25.01 13.27
CA GLU A 342 -11.79 24.68 12.05
C GLU A 342 -10.99 23.87 11.03
N LYS A 343 -9.65 24.00 10.98
CA LYS A 343 -8.82 23.24 10.01
C LYS A 343 -8.47 21.82 10.45
N ASN A 344 -8.79 21.45 11.70
CA ASN A 344 -8.81 20.05 12.11
C ASN A 344 -9.85 19.23 11.33
N SER A 345 -10.96 19.87 10.90
CA SER A 345 -11.96 19.22 10.03
C SER A 345 -11.36 18.87 8.67
N LEU A 346 -10.60 19.79 8.07
CA LEU A 346 -9.94 19.59 6.79
C LEU A 346 -8.91 18.46 6.87
N ILE A 347 -8.07 18.44 7.91
CA ILE A 347 -7.10 17.37 8.14
C ILE A 347 -7.81 16.01 8.20
N GLU A 348 -8.89 15.90 8.96
CA GLU A 348 -9.63 14.63 9.09
C GLU A 348 -10.22 14.17 7.75
N LYS A 349 -10.75 15.09 6.93
CA LYS A 349 -11.25 14.74 5.59
C LYS A 349 -10.13 14.29 4.65
N ILE A 350 -8.95 14.91 4.71
CA ILE A 350 -7.78 14.47 3.95
C ILE A 350 -7.30 13.09 4.43
N VAL A 351 -7.29 12.83 5.74
CA VAL A 351 -6.96 11.52 6.32
C VAL A 351 -7.90 10.44 5.81
N LEU A 352 -9.22 10.68 5.85
CA LEU A 352 -10.23 9.75 5.35
C LEU A 352 -10.09 9.47 3.85
N TYR A 353 -9.63 10.46 3.08
CA TYR A 353 -9.34 10.30 1.66
C TYR A 353 -8.07 9.47 1.41
N LEU A 354 -6.99 9.75 2.16
CA LEU A 354 -5.68 9.09 1.99
C LEU A 354 -5.64 7.66 2.53
N TYR A 355 -6.34 7.40 3.64
CA TYR A 355 -6.33 6.10 4.33
C TYR A 355 -6.58 4.90 3.42
N PRO A 356 -7.67 4.83 2.63
CA PRO A 356 -7.92 3.67 1.78
C PRO A 356 -6.86 3.51 0.68
N ILE A 357 -6.33 4.63 0.15
CA ILE A 357 -5.33 4.62 -0.92
C ILE A 357 -4.00 4.07 -0.39
N LEU A 358 -3.54 4.61 0.74
CA LEU A 358 -2.28 4.22 1.36
C LEU A 358 -2.33 2.79 1.90
N ASN A 359 -3.44 2.38 2.53
CA ASN A 359 -3.56 1.02 3.05
C ASN A 359 -3.63 -0.02 1.92
N GLN A 360 -4.27 0.30 0.78
CA GLN A 360 -4.23 -0.60 -0.39
C GLN A 360 -2.82 -0.76 -0.97
N GLU A 361 -2.07 0.33 -1.09
CA GLU A 361 -0.67 0.26 -1.53
C GLU A 361 0.19 -0.53 -0.53
N ALA A 362 -0.08 -0.37 0.77
CA ALA A 362 0.59 -1.13 1.83
C ALA A 362 0.34 -2.63 1.73
N LEU A 363 -0.92 -3.02 1.48
CA LEU A 363 -1.33 -4.41 1.29
C LEU A 363 -0.67 -5.03 0.07
N LYS A 364 -0.61 -4.28 -1.04
CA LYS A 364 0.05 -4.72 -2.28
C LYS A 364 1.54 -4.99 -2.05
N ARG A 365 2.27 -4.08 -1.39
CA ARG A 365 3.69 -4.30 -1.07
C ARG A 365 3.89 -5.47 -0.12
N SER A 366 3.00 -5.64 0.84
CA SER A 366 3.04 -6.78 1.76
C SER A 366 2.88 -8.11 1.04
N GLN A 367 1.97 -8.17 0.07
CA GLN A 367 1.79 -9.34 -0.77
C GLN A 367 3.04 -9.65 -1.59
N GLU A 368 3.60 -8.65 -2.30
CA GLU A 368 4.80 -8.82 -3.12
C GLU A 368 5.99 -9.30 -2.28
N MET A 369 6.20 -8.71 -1.11
CA MET A 369 7.31 -9.07 -0.23
C MET A 369 7.12 -10.46 0.40
N TYR A 370 5.90 -10.80 0.81
CA TYR A 370 5.58 -12.13 1.34
C TYR A 370 5.78 -13.22 0.27
N ASP A 371 5.32 -13.00 -0.96
CA ASP A 371 5.48 -13.94 -2.07
C ASP A 371 6.97 -14.16 -2.41
N GLN A 372 7.80 -13.10 -2.36
CA GLN A 372 9.25 -13.22 -2.53
C GLN A 372 9.90 -14.06 -1.42
N ILE A 373 9.53 -13.85 -0.16
CA ILE A 373 10.04 -14.63 0.98
C ILE A 373 9.63 -16.11 0.84
N MET A 374 8.39 -16.39 0.45
CA MET A 374 7.91 -17.75 0.24
C MET A 374 8.60 -18.45 -0.93
N ALA A 375 8.82 -17.74 -2.04
CA ALA A 375 9.55 -18.27 -3.19
C ALA A 375 11.00 -18.63 -2.83
N ASN A 376 11.68 -17.77 -2.05
CA ASN A 376 13.03 -18.01 -1.59
C ASN A 376 13.11 -19.22 -0.64
N ARG A 377 12.17 -19.37 0.30
CA ARG A 377 12.10 -20.56 1.20
C ARG A 377 11.98 -21.88 0.44
N MET A 378 11.16 -21.93 -0.63
CA MET A 378 10.99 -23.15 -1.43
C MET A 378 12.26 -23.53 -2.21
N GLY A 379 13.01 -22.55 -2.71
CA GLY A 379 14.29 -22.75 -3.38
C GLY A 379 15.38 -23.27 -2.44
N ASP A 380 15.43 -22.72 -1.22
CA ASP A 380 16.45 -23.07 -0.23
C ASP A 380 16.26 -24.49 0.31
N ARG A 381 15.01 -24.90 0.61
CA ARG A 381 14.71 -26.26 1.09
C ARG A 381 15.18 -27.35 0.12
N ARG A 382 15.01 -27.15 -1.20
CA ARG A 382 15.48 -28.12 -2.21
C ARG A 382 17.00 -28.21 -2.24
N LYS A 383 17.69 -27.07 -2.14
CA LYS A 383 19.16 -27.03 -2.08
C LYS A 383 19.70 -27.68 -0.81
N VAL A 384 19.09 -27.41 0.34
CA VAL A 384 19.45 -28.05 1.62
C VAL A 384 19.32 -29.57 1.54
N HIS A 385 18.18 -30.08 1.05
CA HIS A 385 18.00 -31.53 0.87
C HIS A 385 18.98 -32.11 -0.17
N GLN A 386 19.26 -31.41 -1.26
CA GLN A 386 20.23 -31.86 -2.27
C GLN A 386 21.65 -31.93 -1.70
N ASN A 387 22.11 -30.90 -0.97
CA ASN A 387 23.42 -30.88 -0.33
C ASN A 387 23.56 -31.98 0.74
N PHE A 388 22.51 -32.19 1.54
CA PHE A 388 22.46 -33.30 2.50
C PHE A 388 22.60 -34.65 1.79
N ARG A 389 21.80 -34.88 0.74
CA ARG A 389 21.81 -36.11 -0.06
C ARG A 389 23.19 -36.38 -0.64
N ASP A 390 23.81 -35.39 -1.28
CA ASP A 390 25.10 -35.56 -1.94
C ASP A 390 26.22 -35.88 -0.93
N LYS A 391 26.22 -35.23 0.24
CA LYS A 391 27.16 -35.54 1.34
C LYS A 391 26.94 -36.93 1.93
N LEU A 392 25.67 -37.32 2.18
CA LEU A 392 25.33 -38.62 2.74
C LEU A 392 25.79 -39.76 1.80
N LEU A 393 25.48 -39.64 0.50
CA LEU A 393 25.86 -40.63 -0.49
C LEU A 393 27.39 -40.73 -0.66
N LEU A 394 28.11 -39.61 -0.52
CA LEU A 394 29.57 -39.60 -0.54
C LEU A 394 30.16 -40.39 0.63
N LEU A 395 29.70 -40.12 1.86
CA LEU A 395 30.18 -40.83 3.05
C LEU A 395 29.85 -42.33 3.02
N LEU A 396 28.68 -42.71 2.48
CA LEU A 396 28.34 -44.12 2.29
C LEU A 396 29.23 -44.80 1.24
N SER A 397 29.59 -44.09 0.17
CA SER A 397 30.54 -44.58 -0.83
C SER A 397 31.95 -44.72 -0.26
N ASP A 398 32.39 -43.77 0.56
CA ASP A 398 33.65 -43.83 1.30
C ASP A 398 33.70 -45.05 2.23
N LEU A 399 32.65 -45.21 3.05
CA LEU A 399 32.51 -46.33 3.97
C LEU A 399 32.64 -47.67 3.24
N HIS A 400 31.91 -47.87 2.15
CA HIS A 400 31.98 -49.10 1.35
C HIS A 400 33.40 -49.40 0.85
N GLN A 401 34.11 -48.39 0.40
CA GLN A 401 35.47 -48.56 -0.11
C GLN A 401 36.49 -48.79 1.00
N TYR A 402 36.29 -48.19 2.18
CA TYR A 402 37.08 -48.48 3.37
C TYR A 402 36.89 -49.92 3.86
N ILE A 403 35.67 -50.45 3.81
CA ILE A 403 35.37 -51.85 4.14
C ILE A 403 36.13 -52.80 3.21
N LYS A 404 36.10 -52.55 1.89
CA LYS A 404 36.90 -53.32 0.91
C LYS A 404 38.40 -53.25 1.20
N GLY A 405 38.89 -52.13 1.73
CA GLY A 405 40.28 -51.97 2.14
C GLY A 405 40.62 -52.78 3.39
N ILE A 406 39.76 -52.77 4.40
CA ILE A 406 39.94 -53.57 5.63
C ILE A 406 39.97 -55.08 5.31
N GLN A 407 39.18 -55.55 4.35
CA GLN A 407 39.18 -56.94 3.91
C GLN A 407 40.52 -57.41 3.28
N LYS A 408 41.48 -56.50 3.01
CA LYS A 408 42.81 -56.85 2.49
C LYS A 408 43.79 -57.34 3.56
N PHE A 409 43.49 -57.16 4.84
CA PHE A 409 44.36 -57.63 5.92
C PHE A 409 44.15 -59.12 6.20
N ASP A 410 45.22 -59.87 6.44
CA ASP A 410 45.15 -61.32 6.67
C ASP A 410 44.55 -61.68 8.05
N SER A 411 44.66 -60.78 9.04
CA SER A 411 44.23 -61.03 10.42
C SER A 411 42.77 -60.61 10.67
N VAL A 412 41.93 -61.58 11.04
CA VAL A 412 40.51 -61.36 11.40
C VAL A 412 40.38 -60.43 12.62
N GLU A 413 41.31 -60.52 13.57
CA GLU A 413 41.32 -59.65 14.75
C GLU A 413 41.57 -58.19 14.36
N THR A 414 42.55 -57.94 13.48
CA THR A 414 42.84 -56.62 12.93
C THR A 414 41.67 -56.07 12.14
N GLN A 415 41.04 -56.89 11.29
CA GLN A 415 39.85 -56.50 10.54
C GLN A 415 38.71 -56.06 11.46
N GLY A 416 38.48 -56.79 12.56
CA GLY A 416 37.46 -56.43 13.55
C GLY A 416 37.75 -55.10 14.26
N GLN A 417 39.00 -54.86 14.66
CA GLN A 417 39.41 -53.60 15.30
C GLN A 417 39.28 -52.39 14.34
N LEU A 418 39.70 -52.56 13.08
CA LEU A 418 39.59 -51.53 12.05
C LEU A 418 38.13 -51.23 11.70
N THR A 419 37.29 -52.27 11.62
CA THR A 419 35.85 -52.13 11.37
C THR A 419 35.17 -51.35 12.49
N SER A 420 35.49 -51.67 13.76
CA SER A 420 34.95 -50.93 14.91
C SER A 420 35.36 -49.45 14.91
N PHE A 421 36.61 -49.15 14.53
CA PHE A 421 37.06 -47.77 14.37
C PHE A 421 36.34 -47.05 13.22
N LEU A 422 36.16 -47.73 12.07
CA LEU A 422 35.49 -47.18 10.90
C LEU A 422 34.02 -46.82 11.21
N LEU A 423 33.30 -47.72 11.88
CA LEU A 423 31.92 -47.47 12.32
C LEU A 423 31.86 -46.24 13.24
N LYS A 424 32.71 -46.17 14.27
CA LYS A 424 32.71 -45.02 15.20
C LYS A 424 33.10 -43.69 14.54
N SER A 425 33.96 -43.73 13.52
CA SER A 425 34.41 -42.52 12.81
C SER A 425 33.42 -42.13 11.71
N VAL A 426 33.45 -42.81 10.57
CA VAL A 426 32.62 -42.49 9.40
C VAL A 426 31.14 -42.73 9.68
N GLY A 427 30.79 -43.81 10.37
CA GLY A 427 29.40 -44.04 10.79
C GLY A 427 28.89 -42.96 11.76
N GLY A 428 29.75 -42.46 12.64
CA GLY A 428 29.45 -41.30 13.50
C GLY A 428 29.21 -40.02 12.71
N GLU A 429 30.06 -39.73 11.70
CA GLU A 429 29.89 -38.59 10.80
C GLU A 429 28.56 -38.66 10.03
N ILE A 430 28.15 -39.86 9.58
CA ILE A 430 26.86 -40.09 8.92
C ILE A 430 25.70 -39.73 9.87
N VAL A 431 25.72 -40.22 11.11
CA VAL A 431 24.68 -39.90 12.12
C VAL A 431 24.58 -38.39 12.34
N GLU A 432 25.72 -37.70 12.45
CA GLU A 432 25.73 -36.25 12.72
C GLU A 432 25.15 -35.44 11.56
N ILE A 433 25.48 -35.79 10.31
CA ILE A 433 24.92 -35.12 9.13
C ILE A 433 23.40 -35.28 9.08
N VAL A 434 22.88 -36.45 9.44
CA VAL A 434 21.43 -36.70 9.42
C VAL A 434 20.72 -35.95 10.54
N LYS A 435 21.28 -35.88 11.74
CA LYS A 435 20.74 -35.06 12.82
C LYS A 435 20.70 -33.58 12.45
N CYS A 436 21.78 -33.04 11.85
CA CYS A 436 21.82 -31.67 11.38
C CYS A 436 20.73 -31.38 10.34
N TYR A 437 20.49 -32.31 9.41
CA TYR A 437 19.41 -32.18 8.42
C TYR A 437 18.01 -32.16 9.08
N VAL A 438 17.75 -33.04 10.05
CA VAL A 438 16.47 -33.06 10.78
C VAL A 438 16.25 -31.76 11.56
N ALA A 439 17.28 -31.27 12.26
CA ALA A 439 17.21 -30.01 13.02
C ALA A 439 16.88 -28.81 12.11
N GLN A 440 17.56 -28.70 10.96
CA GLN A 440 17.31 -27.63 9.99
C GLN A 440 15.89 -27.68 9.40
N ASN A 441 15.32 -28.87 9.19
CA ASN A 441 13.93 -28.96 8.71
C ASN A 441 12.89 -28.63 9.79
N LYS A 442 13.19 -28.86 11.07
CA LYS A 442 12.29 -28.52 12.19
C LYS A 442 12.19 -27.01 12.41
N GLU A 443 13.28 -26.26 12.28
CA GLU A 443 13.26 -24.78 12.38
C GLU A 443 12.45 -24.13 11.25
N HIS A 444 12.34 -24.79 10.09
CA HIS A 444 11.60 -24.28 8.94
C HIS A 444 10.14 -24.72 8.87
N ASN A 445 9.70 -25.71 9.65
CA ASN A 445 8.33 -26.22 9.67
C ASN A 445 7.65 -25.93 11.02
N SER A 446 6.94 -24.81 11.12
CA SER A 446 6.05 -24.48 12.23
C SER A 446 4.61 -25.02 12.04
N GLU A 447 4.41 -26.01 11.16
CA GLU A 447 3.08 -26.56 10.86
C GLU A 447 2.90 -27.98 11.40
N SER A 448 1.81 -28.16 12.16
CA SER A 448 1.47 -29.30 13.02
C SER A 448 1.22 -30.66 12.33
N LYS A 449 1.59 -30.82 11.05
CA LYS A 449 1.35 -32.04 10.26
C LYS A 449 2.59 -32.92 10.04
N SER A 450 3.79 -32.55 10.49
CA SER A 450 5.04 -33.33 10.29
C SER A 450 5.30 -34.42 11.35
N ASN A 451 4.51 -34.48 12.43
CA ASN A 451 4.81 -35.30 13.61
C ASN A 451 4.97 -36.82 13.37
N GLN A 452 4.47 -37.37 12.25
CA GLN A 452 4.67 -38.78 11.90
C GLN A 452 5.96 -39.03 11.11
N PHE A 453 6.32 -38.13 10.20
CA PHE A 453 7.55 -38.23 9.41
C PHE A 453 8.78 -38.04 10.32
N ASP A 454 8.71 -37.07 11.24
CA ASP A 454 9.79 -36.79 12.17
C ASP A 454 10.09 -37.97 13.11
N LYS A 455 9.05 -38.70 13.56
CA LYS A 455 9.23 -39.89 14.41
C LYS A 455 9.90 -41.05 13.68
N GLN A 456 9.54 -41.32 12.43
CA GLN A 456 10.17 -42.39 11.65
C GLN A 456 11.66 -42.12 11.40
N VAL A 457 12.04 -40.86 11.17
CA VAL A 457 13.44 -40.48 11.00
C VAL A 457 14.19 -40.52 12.33
N GLU A 458 13.57 -40.09 13.43
CA GLU A 458 14.15 -40.21 14.79
C GLU A 458 14.43 -41.67 15.18
N ASP A 459 13.46 -42.57 14.96
CA ASP A 459 13.60 -44.01 15.23
C ASP A 459 14.74 -44.63 14.38
N ALA A 460 14.86 -44.22 13.11
CA ALA A 460 15.94 -44.67 12.22
C ALA A 460 17.32 -44.16 12.67
N ILE A 461 17.41 -42.92 13.16
CA ILE A 461 18.65 -42.36 13.73
C ILE A 461 19.07 -43.14 14.99
N GLU A 462 18.13 -43.45 15.89
CA GLU A 462 18.44 -44.23 17.10
C GLU A 462 18.97 -45.62 16.77
N LYS A 463 18.37 -46.30 15.77
CA LYS A 463 18.84 -47.60 15.29
C LYS A 463 20.24 -47.50 14.69
N LEU A 464 20.49 -46.49 13.85
CA LEU A 464 21.82 -46.25 13.29
C LEU A 464 22.84 -45.98 14.38
N GLN A 465 22.51 -45.20 15.41
CA GLN A 465 23.39 -44.96 16.56
C GLN A 465 23.73 -46.24 17.33
N LYS A 466 22.75 -47.11 17.56
CA LYS A 466 22.97 -48.40 18.23
C LYS A 466 23.92 -49.28 17.41
N SER A 467 23.77 -49.29 16.08
CA SER A 467 24.63 -50.08 15.17
C SER A 467 26.11 -49.68 15.21
N LEU A 468 26.45 -48.43 15.58
CA LEU A 468 27.86 -47.98 15.73
C LEU A 468 28.64 -48.73 16.82
N THR A 469 27.93 -49.30 17.80
CA THR A 469 28.53 -50.08 18.89
C THR A 469 28.57 -51.57 18.60
N SER A 470 27.89 -52.02 17.55
CA SER A 470 27.95 -53.41 17.09
C SER A 470 29.36 -53.71 16.51
N LYS A 471 29.78 -54.97 16.63
CA LYS A 471 31.00 -55.45 15.96
C LYS A 471 30.72 -56.00 14.56
N LEU A 472 29.45 -56.01 14.14
CA LEU A 472 28.99 -56.60 12.89
C LEU A 472 28.63 -55.48 11.92
N ILE A 473 29.14 -55.59 10.70
CA ILE A 473 28.93 -54.56 9.69
C ILE A 473 27.55 -54.66 9.03
N ASP A 474 26.97 -55.85 9.04
CA ASP A 474 25.65 -56.12 8.48
C ASP A 474 24.56 -55.37 9.25
N ASP A 475 24.67 -55.32 10.58
CA ASP A 475 23.77 -54.53 11.45
C ASP A 475 23.79 -53.03 11.09
N PHE A 476 24.95 -52.51 10.68
CA PHE A 476 25.09 -51.12 10.25
C PHE A 476 24.47 -50.89 8.87
N HIS A 477 24.69 -51.80 7.92
CA HIS A 477 24.09 -51.71 6.58
C HIS A 477 22.56 -51.74 6.63
N GLU A 478 21.98 -52.62 7.46
CA GLU A 478 20.53 -52.72 7.63
C GLU A 478 19.94 -51.43 8.23
N ALA A 479 20.62 -50.82 9.21
CA ALA A 479 20.21 -49.54 9.78
C ALA A 479 20.35 -48.36 8.79
N VAL A 480 21.34 -48.39 7.90
CA VAL A 480 21.48 -47.40 6.82
C VAL A 480 20.36 -47.53 5.79
N ASP A 481 19.96 -48.74 5.40
CA ASP A 481 18.87 -48.94 4.44
C ASP A 481 17.52 -48.44 4.99
N GLU A 482 17.28 -48.64 6.29
CA GLU A 482 16.12 -48.08 6.99
C GLU A 482 16.16 -46.53 7.02
N LEU A 483 17.33 -45.95 7.25
CA LEU A 483 17.52 -44.50 7.22
C LEU A 483 17.33 -43.90 5.82
N LEU A 484 17.89 -44.54 4.80
CA LEU A 484 17.76 -44.10 3.41
C LEU A 484 16.30 -44.11 2.95
N SER A 485 15.53 -45.10 3.44
CA SER A 485 14.10 -45.21 3.20
C SER A 485 13.30 -44.12 3.92
N SER A 486 13.68 -43.75 5.16
CA SER A 486 12.98 -42.71 5.92
C SER A 486 13.26 -41.28 5.43
N VAL A 487 14.38 -41.05 4.74
CA VAL A 487 14.77 -39.73 4.21
C VAL A 487 14.61 -39.63 2.67
N ASP A 488 13.93 -40.59 2.04
CA ASP A 488 13.69 -40.64 0.58
C ASP A 488 14.97 -40.57 -0.28
N VAL A 489 16.09 -41.13 0.21
CA VAL A 489 17.36 -41.14 -0.51
C VAL A 489 17.60 -42.51 -1.13
N VAL A 490 17.59 -42.59 -2.46
CA VAL A 490 17.93 -43.82 -3.19
C VAL A 490 19.43 -43.90 -3.44
N GLN A 491 20.09 -44.91 -2.87
CA GLN A 491 21.46 -45.27 -3.22
C GLN A 491 21.47 -45.99 -4.58
N LYS A 492 22.18 -45.42 -5.55
CA LYS A 492 22.42 -46.09 -6.84
C LYS A 492 23.60 -47.06 -6.69
N LYS A 493 23.54 -48.23 -7.34
CA LYS A 493 24.69 -49.12 -7.43
C LYS A 493 25.87 -48.36 -8.07
N ASN A 494 27.02 -48.37 -7.39
CA ASN A 494 28.21 -47.69 -7.88
C ASN A 494 28.70 -48.35 -9.19
N ASP A 495 28.87 -47.53 -10.22
CA ASP A 495 29.49 -47.93 -11.48
C ASP A 495 31.01 -48.09 -11.27
N ARG A 496 31.63 -49.12 -11.85
CA ARG A 496 33.09 -49.33 -11.82
C ARG A 496 33.87 -48.10 -12.27
N LYS A 497 33.33 -47.32 -13.22
CA LYS A 497 33.95 -46.07 -13.67
C LYS A 497 33.96 -45.01 -12.55
N LYS A 498 32.84 -44.87 -11.83
CA LYS A 498 32.70 -43.91 -10.72
C LYS A 498 33.50 -44.31 -9.50
N GLU A 499 33.59 -45.61 -9.19
CA GLU A 499 34.46 -46.07 -8.10
C GLU A 499 35.93 -45.72 -8.36
N ARG A 500 36.40 -45.85 -9.62
CA ARG A 500 37.77 -45.48 -10.01
C ARG A 500 38.02 -43.98 -9.96
N GLU A 501 37.06 -43.18 -10.39
CA GLU A 501 37.12 -41.72 -10.30
C GLU A 501 37.14 -41.26 -8.82
N HIS A 502 36.30 -41.86 -7.99
CA HIS A 502 36.24 -41.59 -6.55
C HIS A 502 37.55 -41.90 -5.84
N LEU A 503 38.18 -43.04 -6.15
CA LEU A 503 39.51 -43.41 -5.68
C LEU A 503 40.57 -42.37 -6.08
N GLN A 504 40.55 -41.93 -7.34
CA GLN A 504 41.52 -40.94 -7.83
C GLN A 504 41.34 -39.59 -7.12
N ASN A 505 40.10 -39.15 -6.92
CA ASN A 505 39.78 -37.92 -6.21
C ASN A 505 40.23 -37.98 -4.75
N ASN A 506 39.95 -39.09 -4.05
CA ASN A 506 40.41 -39.28 -2.67
C ASN A 506 41.95 -39.25 -2.58
N ARG A 507 42.67 -39.89 -3.51
CA ARG A 507 44.14 -39.82 -3.57
C ARG A 507 44.64 -38.38 -3.73
N GLN A 508 44.01 -37.59 -4.60
CA GLN A 508 44.35 -36.18 -4.79
C GLN A 508 44.12 -35.36 -3.52
N LEU A 509 43.01 -35.60 -2.80
CA LEU A 509 42.73 -34.95 -1.52
C LEU A 509 43.77 -35.31 -0.45
N LEU A 510 44.18 -36.58 -0.37
CA LEU A 510 45.22 -37.03 0.56
C LEU A 510 46.59 -36.42 0.20
N LEU A 511 46.96 -36.37 -1.08
CA LEU A 511 48.21 -35.74 -1.52
C LEU A 511 48.23 -34.23 -1.23
N LYS A 512 47.12 -33.55 -1.45
CA LYS A 512 46.97 -32.13 -1.09
C LYS A 512 47.12 -31.93 0.43
N SER A 513 46.44 -32.77 1.22
CA SER A 513 46.55 -32.74 2.68
C SER A 513 47.99 -33.02 3.14
N LEU A 514 48.70 -33.95 2.50
CA LEU A 514 50.11 -34.26 2.78
C LEU A 514 51.04 -33.07 2.48
N SER A 515 50.76 -32.31 1.41
CA SER A 515 51.55 -31.12 1.07
C SER A 515 51.33 -29.95 2.03
N GLU A 516 50.13 -29.81 2.60
CA GLU A 516 49.75 -28.71 3.50
C GLU A 516 50.20 -28.91 4.96
N ILE A 517 50.60 -30.13 5.35
CA ILE A 517 51.07 -30.39 6.73
C ILE A 517 52.52 -29.95 6.88
N GLU A 518 52.74 -28.98 7.77
CA GLU A 518 54.05 -28.44 8.13
C GLU A 518 54.54 -28.97 9.49
N ASP A 519 53.68 -29.00 10.52
CA ASP A 519 54.11 -29.19 11.94
C ASP A 519 53.61 -30.47 12.65
N ASP A 520 53.11 -31.49 11.92
CA ASP A 520 52.65 -32.75 12.54
C ASP A 520 53.24 -34.00 11.86
N SER A 521 54.38 -34.47 12.37
CA SER A 521 55.07 -35.66 11.88
C SER A 521 54.24 -36.94 12.00
N ALA A 522 53.37 -37.06 13.01
CA ALA A 522 52.52 -38.24 13.17
C ALA A 522 51.41 -38.28 12.11
N GLN A 523 50.84 -37.12 11.78
CA GLN A 523 49.85 -36.97 10.72
C GLN A 523 50.45 -37.17 9.32
N VAL A 524 51.67 -36.68 9.09
CA VAL A 524 52.42 -36.95 7.85
C VAL A 524 52.55 -38.45 7.62
N LEU A 525 53.00 -39.21 8.63
CA LEU A 525 53.17 -40.66 8.53
C LEU A 525 51.84 -41.39 8.30
N LEU A 526 50.77 -40.95 8.98
CA LEU A 526 49.44 -41.53 8.83
C LEU A 526 48.91 -41.36 7.39
N ILE A 527 49.00 -40.16 6.84
CA ILE A 527 48.53 -39.89 5.46
C ILE A 527 49.43 -40.57 4.44
N ALA A 528 50.76 -40.56 4.65
CA ALA A 528 51.72 -41.24 3.80
C ALA A 528 51.41 -42.75 3.68
N THR A 529 51.20 -43.41 4.81
CA THR A 529 50.87 -44.85 4.85
C THR A 529 49.50 -45.15 4.22
N GLN A 530 48.50 -44.27 4.37
CA GLN A 530 47.20 -44.40 3.69
C GLN A 530 47.32 -44.26 2.17
N ILE A 531 48.10 -43.29 1.67
CA ILE A 531 48.33 -43.10 0.22
C ILE A 531 49.07 -44.31 -0.36
N LEU A 532 50.10 -44.83 0.33
CA LEU A 532 50.83 -46.01 -0.11
C LEU A 532 49.91 -47.24 -0.14
N PHE A 533 49.11 -47.45 0.91
CA PHE A 533 48.13 -48.52 0.95
C PHE A 533 47.16 -48.44 -0.24
N GLN A 534 46.62 -47.25 -0.52
CA GLN A 534 45.72 -47.04 -1.64
C GLN A 534 46.40 -47.26 -3.00
N SER A 535 47.67 -46.87 -3.13
CA SER A 535 48.48 -47.10 -4.33
C SER A 535 48.65 -48.59 -4.64
N ILE A 536 48.89 -49.40 -3.60
CA ILE A 536 49.18 -50.83 -3.72
C ILE A 536 47.90 -51.64 -3.94
N THR A 537 46.89 -51.38 -3.12
CA THR A 537 45.67 -52.20 -3.04
C THR A 537 44.54 -51.72 -3.97
N GLN A 538 44.62 -50.48 -4.47
CA GLN A 538 43.54 -49.81 -5.20
C GLN A 538 42.23 -49.74 -4.39
N THR A 539 42.35 -49.73 -3.07
CA THR A 539 41.25 -49.57 -2.11
C THR A 539 41.58 -48.47 -1.10
N MET A 540 40.57 -47.79 -0.58
CA MET A 540 40.78 -46.74 0.42
C MET A 540 40.91 -47.36 1.81
N ILE A 541 41.63 -46.70 2.71
CA ILE A 541 41.65 -47.08 4.12
C ILE A 541 41.61 -45.83 4.99
N LYS A 542 40.80 -45.86 6.06
CA LYS A 542 40.79 -44.83 7.10
C LYS A 542 41.20 -45.50 8.40
N VAL A 543 42.29 -45.03 8.98
CA VAL A 543 42.88 -45.58 10.20
C VAL A 543 43.26 -44.46 11.16
N SER A 544 43.25 -44.75 12.47
CA SER A 544 43.86 -43.89 13.48
C SER A 544 45.37 -44.12 13.57
N GLY A 545 46.10 -43.18 14.18
CA GLY A 545 47.53 -43.29 14.44
C GLY A 545 47.93 -44.59 15.17
N LYS A 546 47.02 -45.18 15.95
CA LYS A 546 47.25 -46.45 16.68
C LYS A 546 47.45 -47.66 15.77
N PHE A 547 46.96 -47.60 14.53
CA PHE A 547 47.06 -48.69 13.56
C PHE A 547 48.17 -48.47 12.53
N VAL A 548 49.00 -47.44 12.67
CA VAL A 548 50.09 -47.15 11.72
C VAL A 548 51.11 -48.29 11.70
N SER A 549 51.48 -48.85 12.85
CA SER A 549 52.37 -50.01 12.94
C SER A 549 51.81 -51.24 12.22
N VAL A 550 50.50 -51.48 12.33
CA VAL A 550 49.79 -52.55 11.64
C VAL A 550 49.77 -52.31 10.12
N LEU A 551 49.58 -51.07 9.70
CA LEU A 551 49.60 -50.66 8.29
C LEU A 551 51.01 -50.81 7.70
N LEU A 552 52.06 -50.43 8.44
CA LEU A 552 53.45 -50.63 8.05
C LEU A 552 53.81 -52.11 7.90
N GLY A 553 53.37 -52.97 8.83
CA GLY A 553 53.54 -54.41 8.71
C GLY A 553 52.86 -55.01 7.47
N PHE A 554 51.73 -54.44 7.03
CA PHE A 554 51.11 -54.79 5.76
C PHE A 554 51.94 -54.29 4.56
N LEU A 555 52.39 -53.05 4.60
CA LEU A 555 53.17 -52.41 3.53
C LEU A 555 54.54 -53.06 3.31
N GLN A 556 55.15 -53.63 4.35
CA GLN A 556 56.45 -54.32 4.28
C GLN A 556 56.49 -55.39 3.18
N LYS A 557 55.39 -56.11 2.96
CA LYS A 557 55.29 -57.16 1.92
C LYS A 557 55.29 -56.61 0.49
N HIS A 558 55.15 -55.29 0.31
CA HIS A 558 54.86 -54.64 -0.96
C HIS A 558 55.81 -53.47 -1.30
N LEU A 559 56.70 -53.10 -0.38
CA LEU A 559 57.70 -52.04 -0.56
C LEU A 559 59.10 -52.63 -0.71
N SER A 560 60.04 -51.86 -1.28
CA SER A 560 61.46 -52.24 -1.29
C SER A 560 62.05 -52.11 0.12
N ASP A 561 63.12 -52.86 0.42
CA ASP A 561 63.78 -52.80 1.75
C ASP A 561 64.30 -51.39 2.08
N GLN A 562 64.67 -50.62 1.05
CA GLN A 562 65.10 -49.23 1.20
C GLN A 562 63.92 -48.32 1.58
N ASP A 563 62.81 -48.40 0.85
CA ASP A 563 61.62 -47.58 1.09
C ASP A 563 60.97 -47.91 2.44
N PHE A 564 60.94 -49.19 2.81
CA PHE A 564 60.42 -49.63 4.09
C PHE A 564 61.29 -49.14 5.26
N SER A 565 62.61 -49.17 5.13
CA SER A 565 63.54 -48.68 6.16
C SER A 565 63.31 -47.18 6.44
N VAL A 566 63.07 -46.37 5.41
CA VAL A 566 62.76 -44.94 5.57
C VAL A 566 61.48 -44.74 6.40
N LEU A 567 60.40 -45.46 6.08
CA LEU A 567 59.13 -45.38 6.79
C LEU A 567 59.22 -45.94 8.22
N GLN A 568 59.99 -47.01 8.43
CA GLN A 568 60.20 -47.63 9.73
C GLN A 568 61.01 -46.72 10.66
N ASN A 569 62.10 -46.12 10.17
CA ASN A 569 62.90 -45.15 10.91
C ASN A 569 62.07 -43.91 11.28
N TYR A 570 61.23 -43.43 10.35
CA TYR A 570 60.33 -42.32 10.61
C TYR A 570 59.28 -42.66 11.68
N HIS A 571 58.69 -43.86 11.60
CA HIS A 571 57.77 -44.36 12.63
C HIS A 571 58.42 -44.44 14.02
N ASP A 572 59.63 -44.97 14.10
CA ASP A 572 60.32 -45.15 15.37
C ASP A 572 60.68 -43.81 16.02
N LEU A 573 61.07 -42.81 15.23
CA LEU A 573 61.26 -41.42 15.67
C LEU A 573 59.94 -40.77 16.13
N VAL A 574 58.83 -41.00 15.42
CA VAL A 574 57.50 -40.51 15.86
C VAL A 574 57.08 -41.16 17.18
N VAL A 575 57.31 -42.46 17.36
CA VAL A 575 57.01 -43.17 18.62
C VAL A 575 57.91 -42.68 19.76
N GLN A 576 59.18 -42.40 19.49
CA GLN A 576 60.11 -41.79 20.45
C GLN A 576 59.63 -40.39 20.85
N LEU A 577 59.25 -39.55 19.88
CA LEU A 577 58.71 -38.20 20.13
C LEU A 577 57.48 -38.23 21.05
N LEU A 578 56.60 -39.23 20.89
CA LEU A 578 55.39 -39.39 21.70
C LEU A 578 55.65 -39.94 23.11
N LYS A 579 56.82 -40.55 23.37
CA LYS A 579 57.18 -41.19 24.65
C LYS A 579 58.16 -40.39 25.49
N THR A 580 59.04 -39.60 24.86
CA THR A 580 59.99 -38.73 25.56
C THR A 580 59.23 -37.62 26.28
N ASP A 581 59.67 -37.23 27.47
CA ASP A 581 59.11 -36.09 28.22
C ASP A 581 60.05 -34.88 28.26
N ASP A 582 61.36 -35.11 28.03
CA ASP A 582 62.41 -34.09 28.03
C ASP A 582 62.28 -33.11 26.84
N PRO A 583 62.17 -31.79 27.07
CA PRO A 583 62.04 -30.79 26.02
C PRO A 583 63.26 -30.68 25.08
N GLU A 584 64.49 -30.94 25.55
CA GLU A 584 65.69 -30.82 24.70
C GLU A 584 65.81 -32.01 23.73
N GLU A 585 65.56 -33.22 24.22
CA GLU A 585 65.50 -34.42 23.38
C GLU A 585 64.33 -34.35 22.38
N LYS A 586 63.17 -33.81 22.79
CA LYS A 586 62.03 -33.59 21.87
C LYS A 586 62.39 -32.69 20.71
N ASN A 587 63.10 -31.58 20.94
CA ASN A 587 63.49 -30.66 19.89
C ASN A 587 64.51 -31.30 18.93
N ASN A 588 65.47 -32.08 19.45
CA ASN A 588 66.40 -32.83 18.61
C ASN A 588 65.72 -33.90 17.74
N ILE A 589 64.69 -34.58 18.26
CA ILE A 589 63.90 -35.56 17.50
C ILE A 589 63.05 -34.85 16.43
N LYS A 590 62.46 -33.69 16.74
CA LYS A 590 61.70 -32.88 15.78
C LYS A 590 62.54 -32.43 14.59
N SER A 591 63.74 -31.90 14.81
CA SER A 591 64.62 -31.49 13.70
C SER A 591 65.01 -32.67 12.79
N LYS A 592 65.25 -33.86 13.35
CA LYS A 592 65.48 -35.08 12.55
C LYS A 592 64.24 -35.51 11.76
N LEU A 593 63.05 -35.37 12.35
CA LEU A 593 61.78 -35.67 11.66
C LEU A 593 61.50 -34.67 10.55
N GLU A 594 61.83 -33.38 10.71
CA GLU A 594 61.69 -32.35 9.67
C GLU A 594 62.56 -32.68 8.45
N GLU A 595 63.82 -33.07 8.67
CA GLU A 595 64.73 -33.49 7.60
C GLU A 595 64.17 -34.72 6.84
N MET A 596 63.73 -35.75 7.56
CA MET A 596 63.18 -36.97 6.96
C MET A 596 61.77 -36.79 6.36
N THR A 597 61.06 -35.72 6.69
CA THR A 597 59.70 -35.46 6.19
C THR A 597 59.72 -35.22 4.68
N CYS A 598 60.74 -34.54 4.16
CA CYS A 598 60.94 -34.38 2.72
C CYS A 598 61.11 -35.72 2.01
N ASP A 599 61.86 -36.65 2.60
CA ASP A 599 62.10 -37.97 2.03
C ASP A 599 60.83 -38.82 2.02
N VAL A 600 60.05 -38.82 3.11
CA VAL A 600 58.76 -39.52 3.18
C VAL A 600 57.75 -38.94 2.19
N LYS A 601 57.65 -37.60 2.06
CA LYS A 601 56.77 -36.95 1.08
C LYS A 601 57.18 -37.32 -0.35
N ASN A 602 58.48 -37.27 -0.67
CA ASN A 602 59.00 -37.64 -1.98
C ASN A 602 58.77 -39.11 -2.34
N LEU A 603 58.93 -40.02 -1.37
CA LEU A 603 58.65 -41.45 -1.52
C LEU A 603 57.19 -41.67 -1.92
N VAL A 604 56.25 -41.07 -1.18
CA VAL A 604 54.81 -41.24 -1.42
C VAL A 604 54.35 -40.65 -2.76
N ILE A 605 54.89 -39.48 -3.14
CA ILE A 605 54.54 -38.79 -4.38
C ILE A 605 55.01 -39.60 -5.60
N ASN A 606 56.22 -40.16 -5.54
CA ASN A 606 56.85 -40.85 -6.66
C ASN A 606 56.58 -42.36 -6.70
N PHE A 607 55.90 -42.90 -5.68
CA PHE A 607 55.60 -44.32 -5.61
C PHE A 607 54.78 -44.80 -6.81
N LYS A 608 55.39 -45.67 -7.63
CA LYS A 608 54.73 -46.40 -8.71
C LYS A 608 54.78 -47.88 -8.38
N LYS A 609 53.62 -48.53 -8.42
CA LYS A 609 53.54 -49.98 -8.30
C LYS A 609 54.25 -50.62 -9.50
N SER A 610 55.31 -51.38 -9.25
CA SER A 610 55.93 -52.26 -10.25
C SER A 610 55.01 -53.40 -10.65
#